data_AF-A0A527VYA0-F1
#
_entry.id   AF-A0A527VYA0-F1
#
_cell.length_a   1.000
_cell.length_b   1.000
_cell.length_c   1.000
_cell.angle_alpha   90.00
_cell.angle_beta   90.00
_cell.angle_gamma   90.00
#
_symmetry.space_group_name_H-M   'P 1'
#
loop_
_entity.id
_entity.type
_entity.pdbx_description
1 polymer ?
#
loop_
_entity_poly.entity_id
_entity_poly.type
_entity_poly.pdbx_seq_one_letter_code
_entity_poly.pdbx_strand_id
1 'polypeptide(L)'
;MTRHDERLAAGPSSGERGGAVDAGILRDQLADLSKGVFISMPIGTVLAALILAVQLLSGGGLAAVAWFAAIALVNGARVVLALAQSGAADERLEAVGARLSLYGLLALASGVAWSFLALLSDGYTTAQAPLYLIVLAGTSAGSVTYCTSHAPASINFITLPLLTAAACVLAQGGVENDVLGFTILLFLGGMIRSALLGQSRFRKTSRLKYEAREFAAEMERNSRRDPLTGLLNRSGLEQAIAGLGVSDGPFVAMLVDLDGFKSVNDT
;
A
#
# COMPACT_ATOMS: atom_id res chain seq x y z
N MET A 1 16.84 -36.37 -28.98
CA MET A 1 15.59 -35.78 -28.42
C MET A 1 15.77 -35.57 -26.91
N THR A 2 16.80 -34.82 -26.50
CA THR A 2 17.29 -34.81 -25.10
C THR A 2 17.60 -33.39 -24.61
N ARG A 3 16.82 -32.39 -25.06
CA ARG A 3 17.01 -30.98 -24.66
C ARG A 3 15.73 -30.27 -24.22
N HIS A 4 14.60 -30.99 -24.17
CA HIS A 4 13.32 -30.41 -23.77
C HIS A 4 12.95 -30.68 -22.31
N ASP A 5 13.48 -31.75 -21.70
CA ASP A 5 13.10 -32.15 -20.33
C ASP A 5 13.92 -31.46 -19.22
N GLU A 6 15.12 -30.93 -19.51
CA GLU A 6 15.92 -30.19 -18.52
C GLU A 6 15.36 -28.80 -18.20
N ARG A 7 14.46 -28.25 -19.03
CA ARG A 7 13.83 -26.94 -18.77
C ARG A 7 12.69 -26.99 -17.76
N LEU A 8 12.20 -28.18 -17.39
CA LEU A 8 11.12 -28.33 -16.41
C LEU A 8 11.62 -28.48 -14.96
N ALA A 9 12.93 -28.63 -14.74
CA ALA A 9 13.51 -28.86 -13.41
C ALA A 9 14.24 -27.64 -12.80
N ALA A 10 14.61 -26.65 -13.61
CA ALA A 10 15.23 -25.43 -13.11
C ALA A 10 14.15 -24.48 -12.58
N GLY A 11 13.98 -24.43 -11.25
CA GLY A 11 13.18 -23.39 -10.61
C GLY A 11 13.66 -21.99 -11.04
N PRO A 12 12.80 -20.96 -10.96
CA PRO A 12 13.14 -19.62 -11.43
C PRO A 12 14.48 -19.14 -10.87
N SER A 13 15.26 -18.43 -11.68
CA SER A 13 16.53 -17.87 -11.24
C SER A 13 16.34 -16.92 -10.06
N SER A 14 17.36 -16.73 -9.22
CA SER A 14 17.28 -15.82 -8.06
C SER A 14 16.87 -14.38 -8.45
N GLY A 15 17.24 -13.94 -9.66
CA GLY A 15 16.83 -12.66 -10.23
C GLY A 15 15.34 -12.60 -10.61
N GLU A 16 14.80 -13.65 -11.23
CA GLU A 16 13.36 -13.74 -11.57
C GLU A 16 12.49 -13.81 -10.31
N ARG A 17 12.97 -14.48 -9.26
CA ARG A 17 12.31 -14.50 -7.95
C ARG A 17 12.28 -13.14 -7.28
N GLY A 18 13.41 -12.42 -7.28
CA GLY A 18 13.47 -11.05 -6.78
C GLY A 18 12.45 -10.13 -7.48
N GLY A 19 12.37 -10.21 -8.81
CA GLY A 19 11.41 -9.43 -9.61
C GLY A 19 9.95 -9.78 -9.31
N ALA A 20 9.62 -11.06 -9.10
CA ALA A 20 8.27 -11.49 -8.75
C ALA A 20 7.84 -10.98 -7.35
N VAL A 21 8.77 -10.99 -6.38
CA VAL A 21 8.54 -10.46 -5.03
C VAL A 21 8.31 -8.94 -5.08
N ASP A 22 9.14 -8.20 -5.81
CA ASP A 22 8.97 -6.74 -5.95
C ASP A 22 7.65 -6.36 -6.64
N ALA A 23 7.25 -7.12 -7.66
CA ALA A 23 5.94 -6.96 -8.29
C ALA A 23 4.78 -7.24 -7.32
N GLY A 24 4.92 -8.25 -6.48
CA GLY A 24 3.97 -8.57 -5.41
C GLY A 24 3.86 -7.45 -4.37
N ILE A 25 4.99 -6.84 -3.98
CA ILE A 25 5.02 -5.70 -3.05
C ILE A 25 4.29 -4.49 -3.62
N LEU A 26 4.50 -4.16 -4.90
CA LEU A 26 3.81 -3.03 -5.55
C LEU A 26 2.29 -3.23 -5.60
N ARG A 27 1.84 -4.47 -5.87
CA ARG A 27 0.43 -4.83 -5.82
C ARG A 27 -0.15 -4.73 -4.42
N ASP A 28 0.59 -5.21 -3.41
CA ASP A 28 0.20 -5.08 -1.99
C ASP A 28 0.07 -3.60 -1.60
N GLN A 29 0.99 -2.73 -2.04
CA GLN A 29 0.93 -1.29 -1.78
C GLN A 29 -0.32 -0.65 -2.40
N LEU A 30 -0.60 -0.95 -3.68
CA LEU A 30 -1.76 -0.38 -4.36
C LEU A 30 -3.08 -0.88 -3.72
N ALA A 31 -3.15 -2.15 -3.33
CA ALA A 31 -4.31 -2.73 -2.67
C ALA A 31 -4.55 -2.13 -1.28
N ASP A 32 -3.50 -1.92 -0.49
CA ASP A 32 -3.58 -1.26 0.82
C ASP A 32 -4.05 0.19 0.68
N LEU A 33 -3.48 0.94 -0.27
CA LEU A 33 -3.84 2.33 -0.49
C LEU A 33 -5.30 2.50 -0.94
N SER A 34 -5.79 1.63 -1.83
CA SER A 34 -7.20 1.62 -2.25
C SER A 34 -8.16 1.38 -1.08
N LYS A 35 -7.82 0.46 -0.17
CA LYS A 35 -8.61 0.25 1.06
C LYS A 35 -8.58 1.46 1.98
N GLY A 36 -7.41 2.09 2.13
CA GLY A 36 -7.23 3.32 2.91
C GLY A 36 -8.08 4.49 2.42
N VAL A 37 -8.33 4.60 1.11
CA VAL A 37 -9.17 5.64 0.50
C VAL A 37 -10.62 5.57 1.01
N PHE A 38 -11.19 4.37 1.15
CA PHE A 38 -12.57 4.22 1.62
C PHE A 38 -12.79 4.65 3.08
N ILE A 39 -11.73 4.63 3.90
CA ILE A 39 -11.78 5.12 5.28
C ILE A 39 -11.47 6.62 5.34
N SER A 40 -10.42 7.05 4.64
CA SER A 40 -9.90 8.42 4.75
C SER A 40 -10.73 9.47 4.02
N MET A 41 -11.31 9.15 2.85
CA MET A 41 -12.04 10.14 2.04
C MET A 41 -13.34 10.64 2.69
N PRO A 42 -14.18 9.78 3.30
CA PRO A 42 -15.36 10.25 4.01
C PRO A 42 -15.00 11.18 5.17
N ILE A 43 -14.00 10.80 5.98
CA ILE A 43 -13.53 11.62 7.12
C ILE A 43 -13.02 12.97 6.61
N GLY A 44 -12.17 12.98 5.58
CA GLY A 44 -11.65 14.22 4.99
C GLY A 44 -12.75 15.12 4.41
N THR A 45 -13.77 14.52 3.80
CA THR A 45 -14.92 15.25 3.24
C THR A 45 -15.79 15.85 4.34
N VAL A 46 -16.05 15.12 5.43
CA VAL A 46 -16.78 15.63 6.59
C VAL A 46 -16.01 16.78 7.25
N LEU A 47 -14.70 16.64 7.45
CA LEU A 47 -13.86 17.71 8.00
C LEU A 47 -13.88 18.97 7.13
N ALA A 48 -13.80 18.82 5.81
CA ALA A 48 -13.92 19.94 4.88
C ALA A 48 -15.32 20.59 4.90
N ALA A 49 -16.38 19.79 5.04
CA ALA A 49 -17.75 20.29 5.17
C ALA A 49 -17.95 21.07 6.48
N LEU A 50 -17.34 20.64 7.58
CA LEU A 50 -17.35 21.37 8.85
C LEU A 50 -16.63 22.71 8.73
N ILE A 51 -15.47 22.76 8.06
CA ILE A 51 -14.78 24.02 7.76
C ILE A 51 -15.67 24.94 6.92
N LEU A 52 -16.33 24.40 5.89
CA LEU A 52 -17.26 25.18 5.06
C LEU A 52 -18.40 25.75 5.90
N ALA A 53 -19.00 24.96 6.80
CA ALA A 53 -20.08 25.42 7.66
C ALA A 53 -19.62 26.58 8.57
N VAL A 54 -18.44 26.46 9.18
CA VAL A 54 -17.84 27.54 9.99
C VAL A 54 -17.60 28.78 9.15
N GLN A 55 -17.11 28.63 7.92
CA GLN A 55 -16.88 29.76 7.02
C GLN A 55 -18.17 30.47 6.65
N LEU A 56 -19.22 29.74 6.26
CA LEU A 56 -20.52 30.34 5.93
C LEU A 56 -21.15 31.09 7.12
N LEU A 57 -20.99 30.57 8.34
CA LEU A 57 -21.48 31.23 9.56
C LEU A 57 -20.65 32.47 9.94
N SER A 58 -19.39 32.53 9.51
CA SER A 58 -18.44 33.61 9.84
C SER A 58 -18.38 34.71 8.76
N GLY A 59 -19.29 34.69 7.78
CA GLY A 59 -19.33 35.67 6.68
C GLY A 59 -18.48 35.30 5.47
N GLY A 60 -18.03 34.05 5.38
CA GLY A 60 -17.31 33.50 4.23
C GLY A 60 -18.15 33.51 2.95
N GLY A 61 -17.51 33.85 1.83
CA GLY A 61 -18.17 33.99 0.53
C GLY A 61 -18.04 32.76 -0.38
N LEU A 62 -18.26 32.99 -1.67
CA LEU A 62 -18.17 31.97 -2.73
C LEU A 62 -16.83 31.22 -2.78
N ALA A 63 -15.74 31.85 -2.31
CA ALA A 63 -14.42 31.23 -2.24
C ALA A 63 -14.40 29.97 -1.36
N ALA A 64 -15.12 29.96 -0.22
CA ALA A 64 -15.21 28.79 0.65
C ALA A 64 -15.97 27.63 -0.01
N VAL A 65 -17.05 27.96 -0.73
CA VAL A 65 -17.84 26.97 -1.49
C VAL A 65 -17.02 26.38 -2.63
N ALA A 66 -16.29 27.20 -3.38
CA ALA A 66 -15.41 26.75 -4.46
C ALA A 66 -14.27 25.87 -3.93
N TRP A 67 -13.69 26.23 -2.79
CA TRP A 67 -12.67 25.43 -2.10
C TRP A 67 -13.21 24.05 -1.68
N PHE A 68 -14.39 24.00 -1.06
CA PHE A 68 -15.02 22.74 -0.69
C PHE A 68 -15.34 21.88 -1.92
N ALA A 69 -15.87 22.49 -2.98
CA ALA A 69 -16.14 21.79 -4.24
C ALA A 69 -14.86 21.19 -4.84
N ALA A 70 -13.72 21.91 -4.80
CA ALA A 70 -12.44 21.39 -5.25
C ALA A 70 -11.99 20.17 -4.42
N ILE A 71 -12.11 20.23 -3.09
CA ILE A 71 -11.79 19.08 -2.21
C ILE A 71 -12.70 17.88 -2.52
N ALA A 72 -14.01 18.12 -2.63
CA ALA A 72 -14.98 17.07 -2.94
C ALA A 72 -14.70 16.41 -4.29
N LEU A 73 -14.32 17.18 -5.31
CA LEU A 73 -13.93 16.67 -6.62
C LEU A 73 -12.68 15.78 -6.54
N VAL A 74 -11.63 16.22 -5.84
CA VAL A 74 -10.39 15.43 -5.71
C VAL A 74 -10.65 14.15 -4.89
N ASN A 75 -11.42 14.23 -3.81
CA ASN A 75 -11.80 13.06 -3.01
C ASN A 75 -12.65 12.08 -3.84
N GLY A 76 -13.62 12.59 -4.61
CA GLY A 76 -14.44 11.80 -5.52
C GLY A 76 -13.59 11.09 -6.58
N ALA A 77 -12.63 11.78 -7.19
CA ALA A 77 -11.71 11.19 -8.16
C ALA A 77 -10.89 10.03 -7.55
N ARG A 78 -10.45 10.15 -6.29
CA ARG A 78 -9.75 9.05 -5.60
C ARG A 78 -10.65 7.86 -5.31
N VAL A 79 -11.91 8.09 -4.91
CA VAL A 79 -12.89 7.01 -4.69
C VAL A 79 -13.20 6.29 -6.00
N VAL A 80 -13.39 7.03 -7.10
CA VAL A 80 -13.60 6.45 -8.44
C VAL A 80 -12.39 5.60 -8.87
N LEU A 81 -11.17 6.10 -8.63
CA LEU A 81 -9.94 5.33 -8.90
C LEU A 81 -9.87 4.04 -8.08
N ALA A 82 -10.26 4.08 -6.79
CA ALA A 82 -10.29 2.91 -5.92
C ALA A 82 -11.35 1.89 -6.35
N LEU A 83 -12.53 2.35 -6.79
CA LEU A 83 -13.60 1.48 -7.29
C LEU A 83 -13.22 0.82 -8.62
N ALA A 84 -12.61 1.58 -9.55
CA ALA A 84 -12.15 1.05 -10.84
C ALA A 84 -11.11 -0.07 -10.69
N GLN A 85 -10.36 -0.09 -9.58
CA GLN A 85 -9.37 -1.13 -9.29
C GLN A 85 -10.00 -2.45 -8.86
N SER A 86 -11.17 -2.44 -8.21
CA SER A 86 -11.78 -3.67 -7.66
C SER A 86 -12.21 -4.68 -8.73
N GLY A 87 -12.31 -4.26 -9.99
CA GLY A 87 -12.67 -5.12 -11.13
C GLY A 87 -11.49 -5.64 -11.96
N ALA A 88 -10.24 -5.26 -11.66
CA ALA A 88 -9.10 -5.52 -12.53
C ALA A 88 -8.13 -6.54 -11.89
N ALA A 89 -8.46 -7.82 -12.03
CA ALA A 89 -7.73 -8.93 -11.42
C ALA A 89 -6.35 -9.23 -12.05
N ASP A 90 -6.03 -8.67 -13.23
CA ASP A 90 -4.86 -9.06 -14.02
C ASP A 90 -4.04 -7.86 -14.54
N GLU A 91 -3.71 -6.93 -13.64
CA GLU A 91 -2.95 -5.74 -14.01
C GLU A 91 -1.46 -6.02 -14.21
N ARG A 92 -0.99 -5.67 -15.41
CA ARG A 92 0.42 -5.60 -15.78
C ARG A 92 1.16 -4.63 -14.84
N LEU A 93 2.41 -4.95 -14.49
CA LEU A 93 3.18 -4.23 -13.49
C LEU A 93 3.30 -2.71 -13.76
N GLU A 94 3.42 -2.33 -15.04
CA GLU A 94 3.46 -0.92 -15.47
C GLU A 94 2.17 -0.17 -15.11
N ALA A 95 1.01 -0.84 -15.24
CA ALA A 95 -0.28 -0.24 -14.89
C ALA A 95 -0.40 -0.01 -13.37
N VAL A 96 0.15 -0.92 -12.56
CA VAL A 96 0.21 -0.77 -11.09
C VAL A 96 1.05 0.45 -10.71
N GLY A 97 2.23 0.61 -11.33
CA GLY A 97 3.10 1.77 -11.10
C GLY A 97 2.45 3.10 -11.51
N ALA A 98 1.79 3.14 -12.67
CA ALA A 98 1.07 4.31 -13.16
C ALA A 98 -0.11 4.71 -12.25
N ARG A 99 -0.77 3.73 -11.61
CA ARG A 99 -1.84 4.02 -10.65
C ARG A 99 -1.32 4.56 -9.34
N LEU A 100 -0.22 4.03 -8.83
CA LEU A 100 0.45 4.58 -7.64
C LEU A 100 0.88 6.03 -7.87
N SER A 101 1.43 6.35 -9.04
CA SER A 101 1.79 7.73 -9.38
C SER A 101 0.56 8.63 -9.50
N LEU A 102 -0.54 8.15 -10.07
CA LEU A 102 -1.81 8.87 -10.13
C LEU A 102 -2.38 9.17 -8.72
N TYR A 103 -2.32 8.20 -7.80
CA TYR A 103 -2.66 8.46 -6.39
C TYR A 103 -1.76 9.52 -5.77
N GLY A 104 -0.45 9.48 -6.05
CA GLY A 104 0.49 10.52 -5.63
C GLY A 104 0.17 11.91 -6.21
N LEU A 105 -0.33 11.98 -7.44
CA LEU A 105 -0.74 13.24 -8.08
C LEU A 105 -2.05 13.77 -7.50
N LEU A 106 -3.05 12.92 -7.28
CA LEU A 106 -4.29 13.31 -6.60
C LEU A 106 -4.03 13.69 -5.13
N ALA A 107 -3.01 13.10 -4.51
CA ALA A 107 -2.48 13.51 -3.21
C ALA A 107 -1.94 14.94 -3.22
N LEU A 108 -1.09 15.23 -4.20
CA LEU A 108 -0.56 16.57 -4.43
C LEU A 108 -1.68 17.59 -4.69
N ALA A 109 -2.64 17.25 -5.55
CA ALA A 109 -3.78 18.13 -5.85
C ALA A 109 -4.60 18.47 -4.59
N SER A 110 -4.83 17.49 -3.69
CA SER A 110 -5.43 17.81 -2.40
C SER A 110 -4.53 18.66 -1.52
N GLY A 111 -3.21 18.41 -1.48
CA GLY A 111 -2.28 19.27 -0.74
C GLY A 111 -2.35 20.72 -1.22
N VAL A 112 -2.41 20.95 -2.54
CA VAL A 112 -2.64 22.28 -3.10
C VAL A 112 -4.00 22.84 -2.65
N ALA A 113 -5.09 22.06 -2.75
CA ALA A 113 -6.40 22.55 -2.32
C ALA A 113 -6.44 22.91 -0.83
N TRP A 114 -5.78 22.13 0.03
CA TRP A 114 -5.73 22.39 1.48
C TRP A 114 -4.87 23.61 1.84
N SER A 115 -3.86 23.99 1.03
CA SER A 115 -3.08 25.21 1.30
C SER A 115 -3.89 26.50 1.09
N PHE A 116 -4.96 26.47 0.28
CA PHE A 116 -5.89 27.61 0.15
C PHE A 116 -6.64 27.93 1.46
N LEU A 117 -6.63 27.02 2.44
CA LEU A 117 -7.20 27.30 3.76
C LEU A 117 -6.52 28.50 4.43
N ALA A 118 -5.23 28.74 4.15
CA ALA A 118 -4.51 29.91 4.62
C ALA A 118 -5.08 31.22 4.04
N LEU A 119 -5.52 31.22 2.77
CA LEU A 119 -6.17 32.38 2.16
C LEU A 119 -7.57 32.60 2.74
N LEU A 120 -8.31 31.53 2.97
CA LEU A 120 -9.65 31.59 3.56
C LEU A 120 -9.63 32.05 5.03
N SER A 121 -8.50 31.93 5.71
CA SER A 121 -8.32 32.34 7.11
C SER A 121 -7.53 33.64 7.28
N ASP A 122 -7.34 34.39 6.18
CA ASP A 122 -6.52 35.61 6.10
C ASP A 122 -5.12 35.43 6.73
N GLY A 123 -4.42 34.39 6.30
CA GLY A 123 -3.11 34.02 6.83
C GLY A 123 -3.17 33.47 8.26
N TYR A 124 -4.27 32.83 8.65
CA TYR A 124 -4.55 32.33 10.01
C TYR A 124 -4.62 33.44 11.08
N THR A 125 -5.15 34.61 10.71
CA THR A 125 -5.40 35.73 11.64
C THR A 125 -6.83 35.77 12.18
N THR A 126 -7.76 35.08 11.51
CA THR A 126 -9.16 34.96 11.93
C THR A 126 -9.32 34.27 13.30
N ALA A 127 -10.40 34.58 14.03
CA ALA A 127 -10.69 33.98 15.34
C ALA A 127 -10.82 32.44 15.30
N GLN A 128 -11.14 31.88 14.13
CA GLN A 128 -11.34 30.46 13.87
C GLN A 128 -10.02 29.75 13.49
N ALA A 129 -8.89 30.47 13.38
CA ALA A 129 -7.60 29.91 12.99
C ALA A 129 -7.17 28.68 13.80
N PRO A 130 -7.36 28.60 15.14
CA PRO A 130 -7.03 27.39 15.90
C PRO A 130 -7.78 26.16 15.42
N LEU A 131 -9.07 26.28 15.08
CA LEU A 131 -9.87 25.18 14.53
C LEU A 131 -9.28 24.69 13.21
N TYR A 132 -8.95 25.62 12.30
CA TYR A 132 -8.38 25.28 11.00
C TYR A 132 -7.02 24.58 11.12
N LEU A 133 -6.16 25.04 12.03
CA LEU A 133 -4.86 24.41 12.29
C LEU A 133 -5.00 23.03 12.93
N ILE A 134 -5.96 22.84 13.85
CA ILE A 134 -6.24 21.52 14.45
C ILE A 134 -6.74 20.54 13.37
N VAL A 135 -7.67 20.97 12.52
CA VAL A 135 -8.15 20.11 11.42
C VAL A 135 -7.03 19.80 10.43
N LEU A 136 -6.16 20.78 10.13
CA LEU A 136 -5.02 20.58 9.25
C LEU A 136 -4.00 19.59 9.84
N ALA A 137 -3.70 19.71 11.13
CA ALA A 137 -2.83 18.77 11.84
C ALA A 137 -3.43 17.35 11.89
N GLY A 138 -4.72 17.25 12.21
CA GLY A 138 -5.44 15.96 12.28
C GLY A 138 -5.53 15.26 10.93
N THR A 139 -5.86 15.99 9.85
CA THR A 139 -5.87 15.43 8.49
C THR A 139 -4.47 15.03 8.02
N SER A 140 -3.45 15.82 8.37
CA SER A 140 -2.05 15.48 8.09
C SER A 140 -1.63 14.19 8.81
N ALA A 141 -1.95 14.07 10.10
CA ALA A 141 -1.67 12.87 10.88
C ALA A 141 -2.39 11.64 10.28
N GLY A 142 -3.70 11.76 10.02
CA GLY A 142 -4.50 10.70 9.42
C GLY A 142 -3.97 10.25 8.06
N SER A 143 -3.49 11.18 7.23
CA SER A 143 -2.92 10.85 5.91
C SER A 143 -1.72 9.90 5.98
N VAL A 144 -0.92 9.99 7.05
CA VAL A 144 0.23 9.10 7.27
C VAL A 144 -0.23 7.75 7.81
N THR A 145 -1.32 7.69 8.57
CA THR A 145 -1.93 6.44 9.05
C THR A 145 -2.58 5.64 7.91
N TYR A 146 -3.27 6.29 6.98
CA TYR A 146 -4.01 5.60 5.92
C TYR A 146 -3.18 5.34 4.65
N CYS A 147 -2.05 6.03 4.46
CA CYS A 147 -1.15 5.83 3.32
C CYS A 147 0.22 5.27 3.73
N THR A 148 0.26 4.45 4.81
CA THR A 148 1.52 3.87 5.32
C THR A 148 2.26 3.05 4.27
N SER A 149 1.57 2.43 3.33
CA SER A 149 2.17 1.63 2.26
C SER A 149 2.88 2.47 1.19
N HIS A 150 2.57 3.75 1.01
CA HIS A 150 3.13 4.59 -0.05
C HIS A 150 3.39 6.03 0.41
N ALA A 151 4.60 6.28 0.94
CA ALA A 151 4.98 7.56 1.52
C ALA A 151 4.78 8.79 0.62
N PRO A 152 5.05 8.75 -0.71
CA PRO A 152 4.82 9.91 -1.57
C PRO A 152 3.39 10.45 -1.52
N ALA A 153 2.38 9.60 -1.31
CA ALA A 153 1.00 10.06 -1.18
C ALA A 153 0.81 10.95 0.05
N SER A 154 1.30 10.55 1.23
CA SER A 154 1.21 11.40 2.42
C SER A 154 2.04 12.66 2.29
N ILE A 155 3.29 12.55 1.81
CA ILE A 155 4.22 13.67 1.70
C ILE A 155 3.65 14.75 0.76
N ASN A 156 3.20 14.35 -0.44
CA ASN A 156 2.61 15.28 -1.40
C ASN A 156 1.37 16.01 -0.85
N PHE A 157 0.58 15.34 0.01
CA PHE A 157 -0.59 15.93 0.64
C PHE A 157 -0.21 16.95 1.74
N ILE A 158 0.72 16.61 2.64
CA ILE A 158 0.98 17.41 3.84
C ILE A 158 1.96 18.56 3.64
N THR A 159 2.91 18.44 2.70
CA THR A 159 4.05 19.37 2.62
C THR A 159 3.61 20.79 2.34
N LEU A 160 2.82 21.02 1.29
CA LEU A 160 2.45 22.38 0.91
C LEU A 160 1.53 23.06 1.95
N PRO A 161 0.43 22.45 2.43
CA PRO A 161 -0.40 23.05 3.47
C PRO A 161 0.35 23.42 4.75
N LEU A 162 1.20 22.52 5.26
CA LEU A 162 1.91 22.76 6.52
C LEU A 162 3.01 23.81 6.34
N LEU A 163 3.69 23.85 5.19
CA LEU A 163 4.63 24.93 4.90
C LEU A 163 3.94 26.28 4.75
N THR A 164 2.79 26.34 4.07
CA THR A 164 2.01 27.58 3.95
C THR A 164 1.53 28.03 5.33
N ALA A 165 1.01 27.12 6.16
CA ALA A 165 0.57 27.45 7.52
C ALA A 165 1.73 27.96 8.39
N ALA A 166 2.88 27.29 8.37
CA ALA A 166 4.06 27.74 9.09
C ALA A 166 4.51 29.13 8.61
N ALA A 167 4.58 29.35 7.29
CA ALA A 167 4.99 30.64 6.74
C ALA A 167 4.03 31.78 7.13
N CYS A 168 2.71 31.56 7.03
CA CYS A 168 1.71 32.55 7.41
C CYS A 168 1.78 32.89 8.90
N VAL A 169 1.87 31.88 9.78
CA VAL A 169 1.95 32.10 11.23
C VAL A 169 3.24 32.82 11.60
N LEU A 170 4.40 32.40 11.06
CA LEU A 170 5.69 33.05 11.34
C LEU A 170 5.74 34.49 10.83
N ALA A 171 5.09 34.81 9.72
CA ALA A 171 5.04 36.15 9.17
C ALA A 171 4.30 37.16 10.07
N GLN A 172 3.41 36.69 10.95
CA GLN A 172 2.74 37.55 11.94
C GLN A 172 3.68 38.03 13.04
N GLY A 173 4.76 37.28 13.31
CA GLY A 173 5.74 37.57 14.36
C GLY A 173 5.18 37.43 15.78
N GLY A 174 6.07 37.57 16.77
CA GLY A 174 5.76 37.43 18.18
C GLY A 174 6.02 36.01 18.69
N VAL A 175 6.38 35.90 19.98
CA VAL A 175 6.90 34.66 20.57
C VAL A 175 5.93 33.48 20.42
N GLU A 176 4.63 33.71 20.59
CA GLU A 176 3.62 32.65 20.47
C GLU A 176 3.53 32.10 19.03
N ASN A 177 3.53 32.99 18.04
CA ASN A 177 3.49 32.63 16.62
C ASN A 177 4.81 31.98 16.17
N ASP A 178 5.95 32.45 16.68
CA ASP A 178 7.26 31.86 16.42
C ASP A 178 7.33 30.41 16.91
N VAL A 179 6.87 30.17 18.14
CA VAL A 179 6.79 28.82 18.73
C VAL A 179 5.79 27.94 17.96
N LEU A 180 4.63 28.46 17.59
CA LEU A 180 3.62 27.71 16.84
C LEU A 180 4.13 27.34 15.44
N GLY A 181 4.70 28.29 14.71
CA GLY A 181 5.27 28.06 13.38
C GLY A 181 6.40 27.04 13.41
N PHE A 182 7.32 27.15 14.38
CA PHE A 182 8.36 26.14 14.57
C PHE A 182 7.78 24.76 14.91
N THR A 183 6.73 24.69 15.73
CA THR A 183 6.04 23.43 16.05
C THR A 183 5.41 22.80 14.82
N ILE A 184 4.82 23.59 13.91
CA ILE A 184 4.28 23.09 12.63
C ILE A 184 5.41 22.49 11.77
N LEU A 185 6.57 23.12 11.70
CA LEU A 185 7.74 22.60 10.96
C LEU A 185 8.28 21.30 11.56
N LEU A 186 8.39 21.23 12.90
CA LEU A 186 8.76 20.00 13.60
C LEU A 186 7.75 18.88 13.34
N PHE A 187 6.46 19.21 13.41
CA PHE A 187 5.38 18.28 13.10
C PHE A 187 5.51 17.77 11.65
N LEU A 188 5.70 18.65 10.66
CA LEU A 188 5.93 18.27 9.26
C LEU A 188 7.12 17.30 9.12
N GLY A 189 8.27 17.62 9.72
CA GLY A 189 9.45 16.75 9.70
C GLY A 189 9.17 15.37 10.33
N GLY A 190 8.46 15.34 11.46
CA GLY A 190 7.99 14.12 12.12
C GLY A 190 7.04 13.30 11.25
N MET A 191 6.11 13.94 10.55
CA MET A 191 5.16 13.26 9.66
C MET A 191 5.84 12.70 8.40
N ILE A 192 6.78 13.44 7.78
CA ILE A 192 7.58 12.94 6.65
C ILE A 192 8.38 11.71 7.08
N ARG A 193 9.09 11.79 8.22
CA ARG A 193 9.83 10.65 8.77
C ARG A 193 8.92 9.46 9.06
N SER A 194 7.74 9.70 9.63
CA SER A 194 6.76 8.66 9.93
C SER A 194 6.23 7.99 8.67
N ALA A 195 5.95 8.74 7.60
CA ALA A 195 5.53 8.20 6.31
C ALA A 195 6.61 7.31 5.67
N LEU A 196 7.87 7.77 5.67
CA LEU A 196 9.00 7.00 5.13
C LEU A 196 9.25 5.71 5.93
N LEU A 197 9.21 5.79 7.27
CA LEU A 197 9.33 4.62 8.14
C LEU A 197 8.15 3.65 7.95
N GLY A 198 6.93 4.16 7.82
CA GLY A 198 5.74 3.39 7.52
C GLY A 198 5.90 2.58 6.24
N GLN A 199 6.31 3.22 5.15
CA GLN A 199 6.52 2.56 3.86
C GLN A 199 7.62 1.50 3.93
N SER A 200 8.75 1.82 4.58
CA SER A 200 9.84 0.87 4.76
C SER A 200 9.39 -0.38 5.52
N ARG A 201 8.66 -0.20 6.62
CA ARG A 201 8.08 -1.30 7.41
C ARG A 201 7.10 -2.11 6.59
N PHE A 202 6.20 -1.46 5.85
CA PHE A 202 5.23 -2.14 5.00
C PHE A 202 5.91 -3.01 3.94
N ARG A 203 6.90 -2.47 3.22
CA ARG A 203 7.66 -3.23 2.20
C ARG A 203 8.41 -4.40 2.81
N LYS A 204 9.02 -4.23 3.99
CA LYS A 204 9.71 -5.32 4.70
C LYS A 204 8.73 -6.44 5.10
N THR A 205 7.59 -6.10 5.68
CA THR A 205 6.57 -7.08 6.08
C THR A 205 6.00 -7.82 4.87
N SER A 206 5.69 -7.10 3.79
CA SER A 206 5.22 -7.72 2.53
C SER A 206 6.29 -8.66 1.96
N ARG A 207 7.57 -8.26 1.93
CA ARG A 207 8.68 -9.12 1.50
C ARG A 207 8.79 -10.40 2.32
N LEU A 208 8.81 -10.28 3.66
CA LEU A 208 8.87 -11.43 4.56
C LEU A 208 7.69 -12.38 4.37
N LYS A 209 6.49 -11.85 4.08
CA LYS A 209 5.32 -12.67 3.75
C LYS A 209 5.53 -13.48 2.47
N TYR A 210 6.15 -12.90 1.43
CA TYR A 210 6.47 -13.65 0.21
C TYR A 210 7.57 -14.69 0.43
N GLU A 211 8.65 -14.34 1.13
CA GLU A 211 9.74 -15.26 1.46
C GLU A 211 9.25 -16.44 2.32
N ALA A 212 8.41 -16.19 3.32
CA ALA A 212 7.83 -17.24 4.16
C ALA A 212 6.91 -18.18 3.37
N ARG A 213 6.15 -17.67 2.40
CA ARG A 213 5.32 -18.49 1.51
C ARG A 213 6.16 -19.39 0.62
N GLU A 214 7.25 -18.86 0.06
CA GLU A 214 8.17 -19.65 -0.76
C GLU A 214 8.83 -20.75 0.08
N PHE A 215 9.34 -20.40 1.26
CA PHE A 215 9.95 -21.37 2.17
C PHE A 215 8.97 -22.46 2.60
N ALA A 216 7.71 -22.10 2.90
CA ALA A 216 6.67 -23.06 3.21
C ALA A 216 6.39 -24.01 2.04
N ALA A 217 6.31 -23.50 0.80
CA ALA A 217 6.11 -24.32 -0.40
C ALA A 217 7.30 -25.27 -0.66
N GLU A 218 8.53 -24.83 -0.40
CA GLU A 218 9.72 -25.66 -0.50
C GLU A 218 9.73 -26.78 0.55
N MET A 219 9.42 -26.45 1.81
CA MET A 219 9.31 -27.43 2.88
C MET A 219 8.22 -28.46 2.60
N GLU A 220 7.07 -28.04 2.08
CA GLU A 220 6.00 -28.95 1.67
C GLU A 220 6.47 -29.89 0.55
N ARG A 221 7.15 -29.35 -0.48
CA ARG A 221 7.69 -30.16 -1.58
C ARG A 221 8.71 -31.19 -1.09
N ASN A 222 9.62 -30.78 -0.20
CA ASN A 222 10.64 -31.65 0.36
C ASN A 222 10.03 -32.71 1.29
N SER A 223 9.03 -32.34 2.10
CA SER A 223 8.33 -33.28 2.98
C SER A 223 7.55 -34.36 2.23
N ARG A 224 7.20 -34.13 0.95
CA ARG A 224 6.48 -35.09 0.11
C ARG A 224 7.40 -36.01 -0.69
N ARG A 225 8.72 -35.85 -0.59
CA ARG A 225 9.70 -36.64 -1.33
C ARG A 225 10.53 -37.52 -0.40
N ASP A 226 10.92 -38.68 -0.90
CA ASP A 226 11.90 -39.53 -0.27
C ASP A 226 13.31 -38.95 -0.50
N PRO A 227 14.12 -38.71 0.54
CA PRO A 227 15.40 -38.02 0.40
C PRO A 227 16.46 -38.85 -0.31
N LEU A 228 16.32 -40.19 -0.36
CA LEU A 228 17.30 -41.08 -1.00
C LEU A 228 17.08 -41.19 -2.51
N THR A 229 15.82 -41.28 -2.94
CA THR A 229 15.44 -41.51 -4.34
C THR A 229 14.97 -40.25 -5.05
N GLY A 230 14.57 -39.21 -4.32
CA GLY A 230 13.94 -38.00 -4.86
C GLY A 230 12.52 -38.22 -5.38
N LEU A 231 11.98 -39.44 -5.32
CA LEU A 231 10.60 -39.78 -5.71
C LEU A 231 9.60 -39.31 -4.64
N LEU A 232 8.31 -39.37 -4.93
CA LEU A 232 7.29 -39.15 -3.90
C LEU A 232 7.45 -40.21 -2.81
N ASN A 233 7.42 -39.79 -1.54
CA ASN A 233 7.31 -40.72 -0.44
C ASN A 233 5.87 -41.24 -0.31
N ARG A 234 5.63 -42.17 0.62
CA ARG A 234 4.31 -42.77 0.82
C ARG A 234 3.20 -41.73 0.97
N SER A 235 3.37 -40.74 1.86
CA SER A 235 2.37 -39.68 2.09
C SER A 235 2.17 -38.81 0.84
N GLY A 236 3.25 -38.50 0.11
CA GLY A 236 3.21 -37.77 -1.14
C GLY A 236 2.45 -38.52 -2.25
N LEU A 237 2.62 -39.85 -2.31
CA LEU A 237 1.90 -40.74 -3.22
C LEU A 237 0.41 -40.84 -2.86
N GLU A 238 0.08 -41.03 -1.58
CA GLU A 238 -1.31 -41.08 -1.09
C GLU A 238 -2.06 -39.78 -1.43
N GLN A 239 -1.43 -38.61 -1.23
CA GLN A 239 -2.00 -37.32 -1.63
C GLN A 239 -2.16 -37.17 -3.15
N ALA A 240 -1.19 -37.64 -3.94
CA ALA A 240 -1.27 -37.59 -5.40
C ALA A 240 -2.42 -38.45 -5.93
N ILE A 241 -2.60 -39.66 -5.37
CA ILE A 241 -3.70 -40.56 -5.71
C ILE A 241 -5.05 -39.97 -5.28
N ALA A 242 -5.13 -39.37 -4.09
CA ALA A 242 -6.35 -38.73 -3.60
C ALA A 242 -6.79 -37.52 -4.47
N GLY A 243 -5.86 -36.92 -5.22
CA GLY A 243 -6.16 -35.85 -6.16
C GLY A 243 -6.68 -36.31 -7.52
N LEU A 244 -6.63 -37.61 -7.84
CA LEU A 244 -7.15 -38.17 -9.09
C LEU A 244 -8.68 -38.31 -8.99
N GLY A 245 -9.41 -37.62 -9.86
CA GLY A 245 -10.86 -37.68 -9.93
C GLY A 245 -11.37 -38.84 -10.78
N VAL A 246 -12.60 -39.29 -10.53
CA VAL A 246 -13.28 -40.34 -11.33
C VAL A 246 -13.41 -39.95 -12.82
N SER A 247 -13.37 -38.65 -13.12
CA SER A 247 -13.43 -38.06 -14.45
C SER A 247 -12.09 -38.01 -15.20
N ASP A 248 -10.96 -38.34 -14.56
CA ASP A 248 -9.62 -38.27 -15.19
C ASP A 248 -9.29 -39.48 -16.08
N GLY A 249 -10.23 -40.44 -16.19
CA GLY A 249 -10.10 -41.64 -17.02
C GLY A 249 -9.41 -42.81 -16.29
N PRO A 250 -9.27 -43.96 -16.96
CA PRO A 250 -8.63 -45.13 -16.37
C PRO A 250 -7.13 -44.88 -16.15
N PHE A 251 -6.65 -45.16 -14.93
CA PHE A 251 -5.22 -45.09 -14.61
C PHE A 251 -4.63 -46.50 -14.44
N VAL A 252 -3.32 -46.61 -14.66
CA VAL A 252 -2.54 -47.84 -14.46
C VAL A 252 -1.56 -47.63 -13.32
N ALA A 253 -1.54 -48.55 -12.37
CA ALA A 253 -0.54 -48.58 -11.30
C ALA A 253 0.42 -49.75 -11.53
N MET A 254 1.72 -49.48 -11.39
CA MET A 254 2.78 -50.48 -11.45
C MET A 254 3.53 -50.49 -10.12
N LEU A 255 3.64 -51.66 -9.50
CA LEU A 255 4.42 -51.87 -8.29
C LEU A 255 5.74 -52.56 -8.69
N VAL A 256 6.86 -52.00 -8.27
CA VAL A 256 8.20 -52.47 -8.58
C VAL A 256 8.91 -52.80 -7.28
N ASP A 257 9.55 -53.97 -7.21
CA ASP A 257 10.34 -54.43 -6.07
C ASP A 257 11.73 -54.90 -6.53
N LEU A 258 12.72 -54.88 -5.64
CA LEU A 258 14.09 -55.31 -5.92
C LEU A 258 14.36 -56.71 -5.36
N ASP A 259 14.46 -57.70 -6.23
CA ASP A 259 14.75 -59.09 -5.85
C ASP A 259 16.14 -59.24 -5.22
N GLY A 260 16.22 -59.97 -4.10
CA GLY A 260 17.50 -60.31 -3.46
C GLY A 260 18.25 -59.14 -2.82
N PHE A 261 17.60 -57.98 -2.60
CA PHE A 261 18.27 -56.78 -2.06
C PHE A 261 19.00 -57.02 -0.72
N LYS A 262 18.46 -57.89 0.14
CA LYS A 262 19.05 -58.19 1.46
C LYS A 262 20.49 -58.74 1.37
N SER A 263 20.77 -59.65 0.42
CA SER A 263 22.12 -60.23 0.29
C SER A 263 23.18 -59.23 -0.15
N VAL A 264 22.77 -58.16 -0.85
CA VAL A 264 23.68 -57.07 -1.25
C VAL A 264 24.02 -56.17 -0.07
N ASN A 265 23.06 -55.92 0.82
CA ASN A 265 23.24 -55.02 1.97
C ASN A 265 23.95 -55.68 3.16
N ASP A 266 23.93 -57.01 3.26
CA ASP A 266 24.55 -57.81 4.33
C ASP A 266 26.00 -58.24 4.02
N THR A 267 26.55 -57.89 2.84
CA THR A 267 27.95 -58.15 2.41
C THR A 267 28.84 -56.95 2.71
#